data_AF-A0A235EHN7-F1
#
_entry.id   AF-A0A235EHN7-F1
#
_cell.length_a   1.000
_cell.length_b   1.000
_cell.length_c   1.000
_cell.angle_alpha   90.00
_cell.angle_beta   90.00
_cell.angle_gamma   90.00
#
_symmetry.space_group_name_H-M   'P 1'
#
loop_
_entity.id
_entity.type
_entity.pdbx_description
1 polymer ?
#
loop_
_entity_poly.entity_id
_entity_poly.type
_entity_poly.pdbx_seq_one_letter_code
_entity_poly.pdbx_strand_id
1 'polypeptide(L)'
;MSLKEGSSLNSLLAPYLNAEIAGVEGKGLPKKSLSQPHLLQLASRVSRRDGVCMIFVDEFQFITKSDQANSLAMSLLLQLISLGPRVVYVANFSLARRMRRRRPEDRHRVLPDPLELLPDASDSADFRNYIVELTRVAPDDFKFEVSEVTGLLHRYTFGIKRAVVELMVGAWAHAKSNRGGRADVTESDVKAAYASSGYLAHRNDVEALWRHSVGGKDIDPDLLNPLRIEDLAGNVVVAQSAIDNFNQRVNERHVESMLTPSERDALAKLAPPKKTKTAGGKVRPLRPGAATKQALLDAFEHVAKDL
;
A
#
# COMPACT_ATOMS: atom_id res chain seq x y z
N MET A 1 -11.74 -2.35 -18.60
CA MET A 1 -12.35 -3.70 -18.70
C MET A 1 -12.03 -4.47 -17.44
N SER A 2 -12.99 -5.21 -16.86
CA SER A 2 -12.77 -6.03 -15.66
C SER A 2 -12.69 -7.50 -16.04
N LEU A 3 -11.60 -8.17 -15.65
CA LEU A 3 -11.37 -9.59 -15.91
C LEU A 3 -12.24 -10.54 -15.06
N LYS A 4 -13.07 -9.99 -14.16
CA LYS A 4 -14.04 -10.75 -13.36
C LYS A 4 -15.21 -11.30 -14.20
N GLU A 5 -15.53 -10.65 -15.32
CA GLU A 5 -16.68 -10.99 -16.18
C GLU A 5 -16.35 -12.09 -17.22
N GLY A 6 -15.06 -12.40 -17.40
CA GLY A 6 -14.59 -13.50 -18.23
C GLY A 6 -13.13 -13.33 -18.66
N SER A 7 -12.43 -14.46 -18.81
CA SER A 7 -10.99 -14.50 -19.15
C SER A 7 -10.69 -14.58 -20.66
N SER A 8 -11.73 -14.61 -21.50
CA SER A 8 -11.58 -14.73 -22.95
C SER A 8 -11.62 -13.38 -23.65
N LEU A 9 -10.93 -13.26 -24.78
CA LEU A 9 -10.98 -12.04 -25.60
C LEU A 9 -12.41 -11.69 -26.02
N ASN A 10 -13.23 -12.71 -26.32
CA ASN A 10 -14.65 -12.54 -26.64
C ASN A 10 -15.43 -11.93 -25.46
N SER A 11 -15.24 -12.43 -24.23
CA SER A 11 -15.92 -11.86 -23.06
C SER A 11 -15.48 -10.43 -22.77
N LEU A 12 -14.24 -10.06 -23.10
CA LEU A 12 -13.72 -8.71 -22.84
C LEU A 12 -14.14 -7.69 -23.89
N LEU A 13 -14.14 -8.07 -25.17
CA LEU A 13 -14.40 -7.13 -26.27
C LEU A 13 -15.87 -7.12 -26.70
N ALA A 14 -16.58 -8.25 -26.61
CA ALA A 14 -17.97 -8.32 -27.06
C ALA A 14 -18.88 -7.28 -26.40
N PRO A 15 -18.80 -6.97 -25.09
CA PRO A 15 -19.66 -5.95 -24.48
C PRO A 15 -19.53 -4.55 -25.12
N TYR A 16 -18.41 -4.27 -25.78
CA TYR A 16 -18.11 -2.97 -26.39
C TYR A 16 -18.34 -2.96 -27.90
N LEU A 17 -18.85 -4.05 -28.49
CA LEU A 17 -19.18 -4.13 -29.90
C LEU A 17 -20.68 -3.90 -30.08
N ASN A 18 -21.09 -3.01 -31.00
CA ASN A 18 -22.51 -2.86 -31.32
C ASN A 18 -22.96 -4.06 -32.17
N ALA A 19 -24.15 -4.62 -31.87
CA ALA A 19 -24.74 -5.73 -32.61
C ALA A 19 -24.90 -5.42 -34.11
N GLU A 20 -25.25 -4.17 -34.45
CA GLU A 20 -25.38 -3.69 -35.83
C GLU A 20 -24.06 -3.75 -36.61
N ILE A 21 -22.93 -3.46 -35.96
CA ILE A 21 -21.59 -3.47 -36.60
C ILE A 21 -21.05 -4.89 -36.73
N ALA A 22 -21.46 -5.78 -35.82
CA ALA A 22 -21.16 -7.21 -35.88
C ALA A 22 -21.98 -7.94 -36.96
N GLY A 23 -22.82 -7.23 -37.74
CA GLY A 23 -23.68 -7.82 -38.77
C GLY A 23 -24.81 -8.66 -38.20
N VAL A 24 -25.20 -8.42 -36.94
CA VAL A 24 -26.26 -9.17 -36.26
C VAL A 24 -27.43 -8.22 -36.06
N GLU A 25 -28.37 -8.25 -37.00
CA GLU A 25 -29.57 -7.44 -36.97
C GLU A 25 -30.42 -7.74 -35.72
N GLY A 26 -30.68 -6.70 -34.92
CA GLY A 26 -31.84 -6.63 -34.01
C GLY A 26 -31.88 -7.56 -32.79
N LYS A 27 -30.89 -8.43 -32.58
CA LYS A 27 -30.75 -9.23 -31.34
C LYS A 27 -29.29 -9.17 -30.93
N GLY A 28 -29.03 -8.89 -29.65
CA GLY A 28 -27.67 -8.69 -29.10
C GLY A 28 -26.65 -9.73 -29.58
N LEU A 29 -25.36 -9.39 -29.47
CA LEU A 29 -24.24 -10.18 -30.00
C LEU A 29 -24.47 -11.69 -29.89
N PRO A 30 -24.22 -12.45 -30.97
CA PRO A 30 -24.54 -13.85 -31.03
C PRO A 30 -23.84 -14.59 -29.90
N LYS A 31 -24.55 -15.49 -29.21
CA LYS A 31 -23.97 -16.42 -28.20
C LYS A 31 -22.86 -17.32 -28.78
N LYS A 32 -22.65 -17.31 -30.09
CA LYS A 32 -21.58 -18.03 -30.80
C LYS A 32 -20.33 -17.15 -30.79
N SER A 33 -19.24 -17.67 -30.22
CA SER A 33 -17.96 -16.95 -30.17
C SER A 33 -17.53 -16.50 -31.57
N LEU A 34 -17.29 -15.19 -31.73
CA LEU A 34 -16.70 -14.67 -32.96
C LEU A 34 -15.28 -15.24 -33.10
N SER A 35 -14.84 -15.46 -34.34
CA SER A 35 -13.45 -15.84 -34.60
C SER A 35 -12.54 -14.69 -34.13
N GLN A 36 -11.42 -15.05 -33.49
CA GLN A 36 -10.51 -14.05 -32.90
C GLN A 36 -10.05 -12.97 -33.90
N PRO A 37 -9.66 -13.29 -35.15
CA PRO A 37 -9.26 -12.25 -36.11
C PRO A 37 -10.38 -11.29 -36.46
N HIS A 38 -11.60 -11.81 -36.64
CA HIS A 38 -12.77 -10.99 -36.96
C HIS A 38 -13.15 -10.09 -35.77
N LEU A 39 -13.10 -10.63 -34.55
CA LEU A 39 -13.34 -9.87 -33.33
C LEU A 39 -12.36 -8.70 -33.19
N LEU A 40 -11.06 -8.94 -33.38
CA LEU A 40 -10.03 -7.90 -33.29
C LEU A 40 -10.21 -6.83 -34.38
N GLN A 41 -10.56 -7.22 -35.60
CA GLN A 41 -10.81 -6.28 -36.69
C GLN A 41 -12.03 -5.39 -36.40
N LEU A 42 -13.12 -5.98 -35.90
CA LEU A 42 -14.31 -5.24 -35.49
C LEU A 42 -14.00 -4.32 -34.32
N ALA A 43 -13.33 -4.82 -33.28
CA ALA A 43 -12.95 -4.02 -32.11
C ALA A 43 -12.06 -2.83 -32.49
N SER A 44 -11.10 -3.02 -33.40
CA SER A 44 -10.28 -1.92 -33.92
C SER A 44 -11.11 -0.89 -34.70
N ARG A 45 -12.05 -1.33 -35.52
CA ARG A 45 -12.95 -0.44 -36.27
C ARG A 45 -13.85 0.38 -35.33
N VAL A 46 -14.47 -0.28 -34.36
CA VAL A 46 -15.34 0.35 -33.36
C VAL A 46 -14.55 1.33 -32.51
N SER A 47 -13.38 0.92 -32.03
CA SER A 47 -12.47 1.78 -31.27
C SER A 47 -12.10 3.07 -32.02
N ARG A 48 -11.84 3.00 -33.33
CA ARG A 48 -11.53 4.18 -34.15
C ARG A 48 -12.76 5.06 -34.39
N ARG A 49 -13.91 4.45 -34.67
CA ARG A 49 -15.19 5.17 -34.86
C ARG A 49 -15.57 5.94 -33.59
N ASP A 50 -15.42 5.31 -32.44
CA ASP A 50 -15.84 5.85 -31.15
C ASP A 50 -14.76 6.74 -30.50
N GLY A 51 -13.62 6.94 -31.17
CA GLY A 51 -12.54 7.80 -30.67
C GLY A 51 -11.90 7.30 -29.38
N VAL A 52 -11.80 5.98 -29.20
CA VAL A 52 -11.21 5.39 -27.99
C VAL A 52 -9.70 5.65 -27.96
N CYS A 53 -9.27 6.52 -27.05
CA CYS A 53 -7.87 6.91 -26.92
C CYS A 53 -7.03 5.90 -26.09
N MET A 54 -7.67 5.26 -25.10
CA MET A 54 -6.98 4.42 -24.11
C MET A 54 -7.82 3.20 -23.72
N ILE A 55 -7.14 2.09 -23.40
CA ILE A 55 -7.71 0.87 -22.85
C ILE A 55 -7.09 0.64 -21.47
N PHE A 56 -7.91 0.69 -20.43
CA PHE A 56 -7.49 0.34 -19.07
C PHE A 56 -7.81 -1.12 -18.77
N VAL A 57 -6.79 -1.87 -18.35
CA VAL A 57 -6.93 -3.26 -17.93
C VAL A 57 -6.40 -3.46 -16.53
N ASP A 58 -7.27 -3.91 -15.64
CA ASP A 58 -6.94 -4.18 -14.25
C ASP A 58 -7.06 -5.67 -13.97
N GLU A 59 -6.37 -6.15 -12.93
CA GLU A 59 -6.51 -7.50 -12.37
C GLU A 59 -6.08 -8.67 -13.30
N PHE A 60 -5.02 -8.47 -14.10
CA PHE A 60 -4.49 -9.51 -15.01
C PHE A 60 -4.07 -10.82 -14.33
N GLN A 61 -3.76 -10.75 -13.04
CA GLN A 61 -3.41 -11.89 -12.20
C GLN A 61 -4.51 -12.97 -12.15
N PHE A 62 -5.79 -12.64 -12.32
CA PHE A 62 -6.88 -13.63 -12.28
C PHE A 62 -6.95 -14.54 -13.51
N ILE A 63 -6.37 -14.13 -14.64
CA ILE A 63 -6.24 -15.00 -15.81
C ILE A 63 -5.24 -16.12 -15.48
N THR A 64 -4.23 -15.82 -14.65
CA THR A 64 -3.04 -16.65 -14.44
C THR A 64 -3.16 -17.72 -13.35
N LYS A 65 -4.33 -18.35 -13.16
CA LYS A 65 -4.55 -19.39 -12.12
C LYS A 65 -3.71 -20.67 -12.33
N SER A 66 -3.03 -20.81 -13.46
CA SER A 66 -2.08 -21.91 -13.74
C SER A 66 -0.85 -21.39 -14.48
N ASP A 67 0.26 -22.15 -14.45
CA ASP A 67 1.49 -21.78 -15.16
C ASP A 67 1.30 -21.65 -16.68
N GLN A 68 0.36 -22.41 -17.27
CA GLN A 68 -0.02 -22.27 -18.69
C GLN A 68 -0.80 -20.97 -18.95
N ALA A 69 -1.55 -20.48 -17.97
CA ALA A 69 -2.35 -19.28 -18.11
C ALA A 69 -1.53 -17.97 -18.12
N ASN A 70 -0.24 -18.05 -17.77
CA ASN A 70 0.72 -16.96 -17.97
C ASN A 70 0.93 -16.62 -19.46
N SER A 71 0.82 -17.60 -20.36
CA SER A 71 0.89 -17.37 -21.80
C SER A 71 -0.38 -16.71 -22.33
N LEU A 72 -1.53 -16.97 -21.70
CA LEU A 72 -2.82 -16.38 -22.06
C LEU A 72 -2.91 -14.91 -21.67
N ALA A 73 -2.46 -14.54 -20.47
CA ALA A 73 -2.40 -13.14 -20.05
C ALA A 73 -1.57 -12.29 -21.02
N MET A 74 -0.41 -12.82 -21.43
CA MET A 74 0.48 -12.15 -22.37
C MET A 74 -0.08 -12.08 -23.78
N SER A 75 -0.62 -13.18 -24.32
CA SER A 75 -1.21 -13.16 -25.66
C SER A 75 -2.39 -12.18 -25.72
N LEU A 76 -3.18 -12.10 -24.65
CA LEU A 76 -4.29 -11.16 -24.52
C LEU A 76 -3.80 -9.71 -24.45
N LEU A 77 -2.75 -9.41 -23.67
CA LEU A 77 -2.14 -8.06 -23.67
C LEU A 77 -1.64 -7.68 -25.06
N LEU A 78 -0.91 -8.56 -25.73
CA LEU A 78 -0.41 -8.32 -27.08
C LEU A 78 -1.54 -8.10 -28.09
N GLN A 79 -2.64 -8.84 -27.94
CA GLN A 79 -3.85 -8.66 -28.75
C GLN A 79 -4.56 -7.33 -28.47
N LEU A 80 -4.59 -6.87 -27.22
CA LEU A 80 -5.15 -5.56 -26.88
C LEU A 80 -4.27 -4.42 -27.41
N ILE A 81 -2.95 -4.57 -27.31
CA ILE A 81 -1.97 -3.60 -27.84
C ILE A 81 -2.12 -3.49 -29.37
N SER A 82 -2.44 -4.58 -30.07
CA SER A 82 -2.61 -4.56 -31.51
C SER A 82 -3.90 -3.88 -32.00
N LEU A 83 -4.85 -3.53 -31.11
CA LEU A 83 -6.10 -2.85 -31.48
C LEU A 83 -5.87 -1.41 -31.98
N GLY A 84 -4.81 -0.76 -31.50
CA GLY A 84 -4.43 0.61 -31.86
C GLY A 84 -4.38 1.60 -30.68
N PRO A 85 -5.40 1.66 -29.79
CA PRO A 85 -5.37 2.56 -28.63
C PRO A 85 -4.24 2.23 -27.65
N ARG A 86 -3.85 3.22 -26.84
CA ARG A 86 -2.84 3.00 -25.80
C ARG A 86 -3.40 2.10 -24.71
N VAL A 87 -2.71 1.00 -24.42
CA VAL A 87 -3.10 0.08 -23.35
C VAL A 87 -2.35 0.47 -22.08
N VAL A 88 -3.10 0.73 -21.01
CA VAL A 88 -2.57 0.92 -19.65
C VAL A 88 -3.05 -0.25 -18.83
N TYR A 89 -2.12 -0.97 -18.19
CA TYR A 89 -2.48 -2.11 -17.35
C TYR A 89 -1.75 -2.09 -16.01
N VAL A 90 -2.40 -2.62 -14.99
CA VAL A 90 -1.83 -2.77 -13.65
C VAL A 90 -1.40 -4.22 -13.45
N ALA A 91 -0.17 -4.41 -12.97
CA ALA A 91 0.39 -5.71 -12.69
C ALA A 91 0.96 -5.73 -11.28
N ASN A 92 0.70 -6.83 -10.56
CA ASN A 92 1.45 -7.13 -9.35
C ASN A 92 2.89 -7.55 -9.69
N PHE A 93 3.75 -7.59 -8.67
CA PHE A 93 5.16 -7.98 -8.84
C PHE A 93 5.32 -9.44 -9.29
N SER A 94 4.40 -10.34 -8.92
CA SER A 94 4.45 -11.72 -9.40
C SER A 94 4.26 -11.81 -10.93
N LEU A 95 3.32 -11.03 -11.49
CA LEU A 95 3.11 -10.95 -12.93
C LEU A 95 4.26 -10.22 -13.63
N ALA A 96 4.75 -9.11 -13.08
CA ALA A 96 5.90 -8.38 -13.63
C ALA A 96 7.16 -9.27 -13.71
N ARG A 97 7.41 -10.10 -12.68
CA ARG A 97 8.50 -11.07 -12.65
C ARG A 97 8.38 -12.11 -13.76
N ARG A 98 7.16 -12.60 -14.00
CA ARG A 98 6.87 -13.55 -15.09
C ARG A 98 7.06 -12.89 -16.47
N MET A 99 6.62 -11.65 -16.64
CA MET A 99 6.80 -10.87 -17.86
C MET A 99 8.28 -10.64 -18.18
N ARG A 100 9.10 -10.34 -17.16
CA ARG A 100 10.55 -10.11 -17.32
C ARG A 100 11.31 -11.33 -17.85
N ARG A 101 10.87 -12.55 -17.54
CA ARG A 101 11.47 -13.82 -17.97
C ARG A 101 11.16 -14.22 -19.42
N ARG A 102 10.30 -13.48 -20.11
CA ARG A 102 9.90 -13.79 -21.51
C ARG A 102 10.95 -13.36 -22.53
N ARG A 103 10.70 -13.74 -23.79
CA ARG A 103 11.54 -13.37 -24.94
C ARG A 103 11.66 -11.83 -25.01
N PRO A 104 12.83 -11.30 -25.42
CA PRO A 104 13.04 -9.86 -25.48
C PRO A 104 11.99 -9.10 -26.31
N GLU A 105 11.53 -9.68 -27.42
CA GLU A 105 10.53 -9.09 -28.31
C GLU A 105 9.19 -8.82 -27.62
N ASP A 106 8.65 -9.82 -26.92
CA ASP A 106 7.40 -9.68 -26.18
C ASP A 106 7.57 -8.76 -24.97
N ARG A 107 8.72 -8.85 -24.31
CA ARG A 107 9.04 -8.01 -23.14
C ARG A 107 9.07 -6.53 -23.52
N HIS A 108 9.67 -6.16 -24.64
CA HIS A 108 9.73 -4.76 -25.08
C HIS A 108 8.36 -4.20 -25.48
N ARG A 109 7.38 -5.06 -25.80
CA ARG A 109 6.01 -4.63 -26.12
C ARG A 109 5.15 -4.44 -24.87
N VAL A 110 5.33 -5.31 -23.88
CA VAL A 110 4.48 -5.33 -22.69
C VAL A 110 5.08 -4.51 -21.54
N LEU A 111 6.40 -4.56 -21.35
CA LEU A 111 7.12 -3.75 -20.37
C LEU A 111 8.08 -2.73 -21.03
N PRO A 112 7.59 -1.81 -21.88
CA PRO A 112 8.46 -0.79 -22.48
C PRO A 112 8.90 0.26 -21.45
N ASP A 113 7.98 0.75 -20.62
CA ASP A 113 8.19 1.84 -19.67
C ASP A 113 7.27 1.64 -18.44
N PRO A 114 7.65 0.77 -17.49
CA PRO A 114 6.82 0.46 -16.33
C PRO A 114 6.90 1.56 -15.27
N LEU A 115 5.74 2.04 -14.82
CA LEU A 115 5.62 2.91 -13.64
C LEU A 115 5.58 2.06 -12.37
N GLU A 116 6.54 2.26 -11.48
CA GLU A 116 6.64 1.54 -10.22
C GLU A 116 5.79 2.19 -9.14
N LEU A 117 4.93 1.41 -8.48
CA LEU A 117 4.21 1.82 -7.28
C LEU A 117 4.84 1.14 -6.07
N LEU A 118 5.42 1.95 -5.18
CA LEU A 118 6.05 1.48 -3.95
C LEU A 118 5.19 1.83 -2.72
N PRO A 119 5.37 1.10 -1.60
CA PRO A 119 4.78 1.50 -0.33
C PRO A 119 5.28 2.90 0.08
N ASP A 120 4.41 3.67 0.72
CA ASP A 120 4.76 5.02 1.13
C ASP A 120 5.78 4.99 2.30
N ALA A 121 6.75 5.90 2.28
CA ALA A 121 7.68 6.08 3.39
C ALA A 121 6.98 6.66 4.63
N SER A 122 7.52 6.40 5.83
CA SER A 122 6.92 6.83 7.09
C SER A 122 6.91 8.35 7.29
N ASP A 123 7.88 9.03 6.69
CA ASP A 123 8.06 10.48 6.68
C ASP A 123 7.40 11.17 5.47
N SER A 124 6.83 10.38 4.54
CA SER A 124 6.14 10.91 3.36
C SER A 124 4.92 11.76 3.75
N ALA A 125 4.83 12.94 3.13
CA ALA A 125 3.65 13.80 3.22
C ALA A 125 2.39 13.09 2.70
N ASP A 126 2.53 12.27 1.64
CA ASP A 126 1.43 11.55 1.03
C ASP A 126 0.87 10.49 1.99
N PHE A 127 1.73 9.80 2.73
CA PHE A 127 1.29 8.84 3.74
C PHE A 127 0.51 9.53 4.86
N ARG A 128 1.02 10.66 5.37
CA ARG A 128 0.33 11.45 6.39
C ARG A 128 -1.02 11.95 5.91
N ASN A 129 -1.07 12.52 4.70
CA ASN A 129 -2.31 12.99 4.08
C ASN A 129 -3.31 11.84 3.90
N TYR A 130 -2.84 10.66 3.51
CA TYR A 130 -3.68 9.47 3.40
C TYR A 130 -4.30 9.09 4.74
N ILE A 131 -3.53 9.08 5.83
CA ILE A 131 -4.08 8.82 7.18
C ILE A 131 -5.09 9.89 7.60
N VAL A 132 -4.82 11.17 7.31
CA VAL A 132 -5.79 12.26 7.56
C VAL A 132 -7.12 11.95 6.88
N GLU A 133 -7.11 11.61 5.59
CA GLU A 133 -8.35 11.31 4.87
C GLU A 133 -9.07 10.06 5.41
N LEU A 134 -8.33 9.02 5.83
CA LEU A 134 -8.95 7.84 6.43
C LEU A 134 -9.65 8.16 7.75
N THR A 135 -9.04 8.99 8.60
CA THR A 135 -9.66 9.39 9.88
C THR A 135 -10.90 10.28 9.69
N ARG A 136 -10.99 11.01 8.58
CA ARG A 136 -12.18 11.82 8.24
C ARG A 136 -13.40 10.99 7.86
N VAL A 137 -13.24 9.71 7.52
CA VAL A 137 -14.38 8.85 7.16
C VAL A 137 -15.32 8.63 8.35
N ALA A 138 -14.77 8.53 9.56
CA ALA A 138 -15.54 8.40 10.80
C ALA A 138 -14.91 9.26 11.92
N PRO A 139 -15.09 10.59 11.86
CA PRO A 139 -14.38 11.54 12.72
C PRO A 139 -14.79 11.40 14.20
N ASP A 140 -16.00 10.92 14.47
CA ASP A 140 -16.50 10.68 15.82
C ASP A 140 -15.83 9.47 16.49
N ASP A 141 -15.30 8.53 15.69
CA ASP A 141 -14.72 7.28 16.15
C ASP A 141 -13.19 7.34 16.19
N PHE A 142 -12.56 7.99 15.21
CA PHE A 142 -11.10 8.07 15.09
C PHE A 142 -10.53 9.36 15.71
N LYS A 143 -10.47 9.41 17.05
CA LYS A 143 -9.95 10.58 17.79
C LYS A 143 -8.44 10.55 18.03
N PHE A 144 -7.68 10.26 16.99
CA PHE A 144 -6.23 10.18 17.05
C PHE A 144 -5.55 11.50 16.68
N GLU A 145 -4.43 11.79 17.33
CA GLU A 145 -3.44 12.69 16.73
C GLU A 145 -2.75 11.97 15.58
N VAL A 146 -2.81 12.57 14.39
CA VAL A 146 -2.30 11.95 13.15
C VAL A 146 -0.80 11.67 13.26
N SER A 147 -0.05 12.55 13.90
CA SER A 147 1.40 12.39 14.12
C SER A 147 1.73 11.16 14.97
N GLU A 148 0.92 10.87 15.99
CA GLU A 148 1.11 9.72 16.88
C GLU A 148 0.78 8.41 16.17
N VAL A 149 -0.33 8.38 15.42
CA VAL A 149 -0.81 7.15 14.77
C VAL A 149 -0.06 6.81 13.49
N THR A 150 0.51 7.80 12.78
CA THR A 150 1.19 7.57 11.49
C THR A 150 2.38 6.63 11.66
N GLY A 151 3.24 6.86 12.65
CA GLY A 151 4.40 5.99 12.88
C GLY A 151 4.00 4.56 13.27
N LEU A 152 2.94 4.43 14.07
CA LEU A 152 2.40 3.13 14.46
C LEU A 152 1.81 2.36 13.27
N LEU A 153 0.99 3.03 12.45
CA LEU A 153 0.38 2.43 11.27
C LEU A 153 1.46 2.04 10.27
N HIS A 154 2.44 2.91 10.01
CA HIS A 154 3.57 2.57 9.12
C HIS A 154 4.29 1.32 9.61
N ARG A 155 4.61 1.25 10.91
CA ARG A 155 5.27 0.08 11.52
C ARG A 155 4.50 -1.23 11.29
N TYR A 156 3.18 -1.20 11.39
CA TYR A 156 2.34 -2.41 11.26
C TYR A 156 1.86 -2.73 9.83
N THR A 157 2.16 -1.85 8.86
CA THR A 157 1.64 -1.97 7.50
C THR A 157 2.72 -1.84 6.43
N PHE A 158 3.94 -1.45 6.81
CA PHE A 158 5.03 -1.11 5.90
C PHE A 158 4.68 0.03 4.90
N GLY A 159 3.65 0.84 5.20
CA GLY A 159 3.13 1.85 4.28
C GLY A 159 2.25 1.29 3.15
N ILE A 160 1.84 0.02 3.24
CA ILE A 160 0.96 -0.60 2.24
C ILE A 160 -0.49 -0.16 2.49
N LYS A 161 -1.05 0.63 1.56
CA LYS A 161 -2.38 1.26 1.70
C LYS A 161 -3.51 0.28 2.03
N ARG A 162 -3.54 -0.91 1.42
CA ARG A 162 -4.53 -1.96 1.73
C ARG A 162 -4.38 -2.46 3.16
N ALA A 163 -3.15 -2.74 3.60
CA ALA A 163 -2.87 -3.20 4.95
C ALA A 163 -3.26 -2.14 6.00
N VAL A 164 -3.04 -0.85 5.71
CA VAL A 164 -3.51 0.27 6.57
C VAL A 164 -5.03 0.23 6.75
N VAL A 165 -5.79 0.10 5.67
CA VAL A 165 -7.26 0.07 5.74
C VAL A 165 -7.73 -1.13 6.55
N GLU A 166 -7.23 -2.33 6.25
CA GLU A 166 -7.60 -3.55 6.97
C GLU A 166 -7.26 -3.46 8.46
N LEU A 167 -6.12 -2.86 8.80
CA LEU A 167 -5.73 -2.64 10.19
C LEU A 167 -6.64 -1.64 10.90
N MET A 168 -6.99 -0.52 10.24
CA MET A 168 -7.89 0.49 10.81
C MET A 168 -9.32 -0.04 10.98
N VAL A 169 -9.82 -0.80 10.00
CA VAL A 169 -11.13 -1.47 10.08
C VAL A 169 -11.12 -2.50 11.22
N GLY A 170 -10.07 -3.30 11.34
CA GLY A 170 -9.90 -4.25 12.45
C GLY A 170 -9.86 -3.55 13.82
N ALA A 171 -9.17 -2.41 13.92
CA ALA A 171 -9.08 -1.62 15.15
C ALA A 171 -10.44 -1.04 15.53
N TRP A 172 -11.17 -0.52 14.55
CA TRP A 172 -12.52 -0.03 14.74
C TRP A 172 -13.45 -1.14 15.21
N ALA A 173 -13.46 -2.28 14.52
CA ALA A 173 -14.29 -3.43 14.89
C ALA A 173 -13.98 -3.92 16.31
N HIS A 174 -12.69 -3.99 16.67
CA HIS A 174 -12.25 -4.34 18.02
C HIS A 174 -12.76 -3.36 19.08
N ALA A 175 -12.63 -2.05 18.83
CA ALA A 175 -13.11 -1.01 19.73
C ALA A 175 -14.62 -1.12 19.97
N LYS A 176 -15.40 -1.26 18.90
CA LYS A 176 -16.86 -1.36 18.98
C LYS A 176 -17.34 -2.64 19.64
N SER A 177 -16.66 -3.75 19.40
CA SER A 177 -17.04 -5.05 19.97
C SER A 177 -16.77 -5.12 21.47
N ASN A 178 -15.65 -4.56 21.93
CA ASN A 178 -15.23 -4.65 23.33
C ASN A 178 -15.76 -3.53 24.21
N ARG A 179 -15.95 -2.33 23.67
CA ARG A 179 -16.33 -1.13 24.44
C ARG A 179 -17.66 -0.51 23.98
N GLY A 180 -18.33 -1.14 23.02
CA GLY A 180 -19.65 -0.75 22.53
C GLY A 180 -19.64 0.27 21.37
N GLY A 181 -20.83 0.53 20.81
CA GLY A 181 -21.01 1.32 19.58
C GLY A 181 -20.49 2.77 19.63
N ARG A 182 -20.33 3.35 20.83
CA ARG A 182 -19.81 4.73 21.02
C ARG A 182 -18.32 4.78 21.39
N ALA A 183 -17.62 3.65 21.35
CA ALA A 183 -16.22 3.60 21.72
C ALA A 183 -15.34 4.30 20.69
N ASP A 184 -14.41 5.12 21.18
CA ASP A 184 -13.37 5.74 20.36
C ASP A 184 -12.28 4.71 20.06
N VAL A 185 -11.75 4.72 18.84
CA VAL A 185 -10.60 3.89 18.46
C VAL A 185 -9.36 4.48 19.12
N THR A 186 -8.57 3.62 19.76
CA THR A 186 -7.35 3.97 20.49
C THR A 186 -6.16 3.15 20.02
N GLU A 187 -4.94 3.53 20.42
CA GLU A 187 -3.70 2.87 20.01
C GLU A 187 -3.70 1.38 20.36
N SER A 188 -4.33 1.03 21.49
CA SER A 188 -4.48 -0.35 21.93
C SER A 188 -5.37 -1.17 21.00
N ASP A 189 -6.38 -0.57 20.36
CA ASP A 189 -7.20 -1.29 19.40
C ASP A 189 -6.44 -1.58 18.11
N VAL A 190 -5.55 -0.66 17.69
CA VAL A 190 -4.66 -0.88 16.55
C VAL A 190 -3.71 -2.05 16.84
N LYS A 191 -3.10 -2.08 18.04
CA LYS A 191 -2.24 -3.18 18.47
C LYS A 191 -3.01 -4.51 18.56
N ALA A 192 -4.23 -4.49 19.08
CA ALA A 192 -5.07 -5.66 19.17
C ALA A 192 -5.51 -6.17 17.78
N ALA A 193 -5.84 -5.26 16.87
CA ALA A 193 -6.15 -5.60 15.48
C ALA A 193 -4.96 -6.23 14.77
N TYR A 194 -3.75 -5.71 14.96
CA TYR A 194 -2.52 -6.32 14.44
C TYR A 194 -2.29 -7.72 15.02
N ALA A 195 -2.60 -7.93 16.31
CA ALA A 195 -2.48 -9.22 16.97
C ALA A 195 -3.56 -10.23 16.52
N SER A 196 -4.70 -9.75 16.00
CA SER A 196 -5.84 -10.58 15.62
C SER A 196 -5.52 -11.59 14.51
N SER A 197 -6.31 -12.67 14.47
CA SER A 197 -6.23 -13.67 13.40
C SER A 197 -6.66 -13.12 12.04
N GLY A 198 -7.59 -12.16 12.01
CA GLY A 198 -8.07 -11.52 10.78
C GLY A 198 -6.96 -10.76 10.03
N TYR A 199 -5.98 -10.23 10.75
CA TYR A 199 -4.85 -9.50 10.17
C TYR A 199 -3.61 -10.38 9.91
N LEU A 200 -3.69 -11.70 10.16
CA LEU A 200 -2.52 -12.59 10.10
C LEU A 200 -1.83 -12.60 8.74
N ALA A 201 -2.58 -12.61 7.64
CA ALA A 201 -2.01 -12.63 6.29
C ALA A 201 -1.16 -11.37 6.03
N HIS A 202 -1.72 -10.19 6.25
CA HIS A 202 -1.01 -8.92 6.12
C HIS A 202 0.17 -8.81 7.08
N ARG A 203 0.01 -9.30 8.31
CA ARG A 203 1.09 -9.33 9.30
C ARG A 203 2.29 -10.15 8.81
N ASN A 204 2.06 -11.33 8.25
CA ASN A 204 3.14 -12.18 7.76
C ASN A 204 3.95 -11.50 6.65
N ASP A 205 3.26 -10.86 5.70
CA ASP A 205 3.90 -10.13 4.58
C ASP A 205 4.68 -8.91 5.08
N VAL A 206 4.09 -8.11 5.97
CA VAL A 206 4.74 -6.93 6.56
C VAL A 206 5.96 -7.33 7.38
N GLU A 207 5.87 -8.39 8.19
CA GLU A 207 7.02 -8.88 8.95
C GLU A 207 8.11 -9.46 8.05
N ALA A 208 7.76 -10.03 6.89
CA ALA A 208 8.73 -10.47 5.89
C ALA A 208 9.46 -9.28 5.24
N LEU A 209 8.74 -8.21 4.89
CA LEU A 209 9.31 -6.98 4.35
C LEU A 209 10.28 -6.32 5.33
N TRP A 210 9.91 -6.22 6.61
CA TRP A 210 10.81 -5.70 7.64
C TRP A 210 12.06 -6.58 7.81
N ARG A 211 11.92 -7.91 7.84
CA ARG A 211 13.08 -8.82 7.91
C ARG A 211 14.02 -8.62 6.72
N HIS A 212 13.48 -8.44 5.53
CA HIS A 212 14.27 -8.18 4.33
C HIS A 212 14.97 -6.82 4.37
N SER A 213 14.30 -5.76 4.84
CA SER A 213 14.94 -4.43 4.97
C SER A 213 16.12 -4.40 5.95
N VAL A 214 16.14 -5.34 6.91
CA VAL A 214 17.22 -5.53 7.89
C VAL A 214 18.39 -6.39 7.34
N GLY A 215 18.27 -6.90 6.10
CA GLY A 215 19.29 -7.74 5.46
C GLY A 215 18.99 -9.24 5.49
N GLY A 216 17.77 -9.63 5.88
CA GLY A 216 17.30 -11.01 5.72
C GLY A 216 17.17 -11.40 4.25
N LYS A 217 17.65 -12.59 3.88
CA LYS A 217 17.67 -13.07 2.49
C LYS A 217 16.41 -13.85 2.09
N ASP A 218 15.68 -14.39 3.07
CA ASP A 218 14.50 -15.22 2.84
C ASP A 218 13.23 -14.38 2.87
N ILE A 219 12.81 -13.92 1.69
CA ILE A 219 11.54 -13.24 1.46
C ILE A 219 10.86 -13.84 0.24
N ASP A 220 9.53 -13.84 0.25
CA ASP A 220 8.75 -14.23 -0.92
C ASP A 220 9.16 -13.36 -2.12
N PRO A 221 9.58 -13.95 -3.25
CA PRO A 221 9.90 -13.20 -4.46
C PRO A 221 8.76 -12.30 -4.94
N ASP A 222 7.50 -12.61 -4.64
CA ASP A 222 6.35 -11.82 -5.09
C ASP A 222 6.20 -10.50 -4.29
N LEU A 223 6.86 -10.37 -3.13
CA LEU A 223 6.94 -9.12 -2.37
C LEU A 223 8.08 -8.21 -2.83
N LEU A 224 8.99 -8.72 -3.67
CA LEU A 224 10.14 -7.99 -4.17
C LEU A 224 9.89 -7.43 -5.56
N ASN A 225 10.18 -6.15 -5.74
CA ASN A 225 10.10 -5.49 -7.04
C ASN A 225 11.06 -6.19 -8.04
N PRO A 226 10.53 -6.84 -9.10
CA PRO A 226 11.33 -7.58 -10.06
C PRO A 226 11.88 -6.70 -11.18
N LEU A 227 11.56 -5.41 -11.23
CA LEU A 227 12.02 -4.47 -12.27
C LEU A 227 13.31 -3.74 -11.84
N ARG A 228 13.47 -3.56 -10.53
CA ARG A 228 14.72 -3.09 -9.95
C ARG A 228 15.79 -4.18 -10.04
N ILE A 229 16.93 -3.80 -10.62
CA ILE A 229 18.20 -4.47 -10.40
C ILE A 229 18.92 -3.54 -9.42
N GLU A 230 18.73 -3.72 -8.12
CA GLU A 230 19.45 -2.91 -7.14
C GLU A 230 20.58 -3.73 -6.53
N ASP A 231 21.81 -3.28 -6.78
CA ASP A 231 22.88 -3.35 -5.80
C ASP A 231 22.40 -2.65 -4.52
N LEU A 232 22.17 -3.43 -3.46
CA LEU A 232 21.61 -3.05 -2.16
C LEU A 232 22.56 -2.15 -1.31
N ALA A 233 23.13 -1.09 -1.88
CA ALA A 233 24.09 -0.23 -1.17
C ALA A 233 23.51 1.12 -0.70
N GLY A 234 22.30 1.51 -1.11
CA GLY A 234 21.81 2.90 -0.94
C GLY A 234 20.96 3.21 0.31
N ASN A 235 20.29 2.23 0.93
CA ASN A 235 19.22 2.48 1.92
C ASN A 235 19.60 2.20 3.39
N VAL A 236 20.89 2.29 3.74
CA VAL A 236 21.41 1.92 5.06
C VAL A 236 20.84 2.79 6.20
N VAL A 237 20.48 4.06 5.95
CA VAL A 237 20.02 4.97 7.01
C VAL A 237 18.57 4.71 7.46
N VAL A 238 17.65 4.43 6.52
CA VAL A 238 16.26 4.09 6.86
C VAL A 238 16.18 2.66 7.42
N ALA A 239 17.01 1.76 6.86
CA ALA A 239 17.19 0.42 7.41
C ALA A 239 17.66 0.48 8.87
N GLN A 240 18.60 1.34 9.26
CA GLN A 240 19.08 1.40 10.64
C GLN A 240 17.96 1.64 11.67
N SER A 241 17.09 2.62 11.43
CA SER A 241 15.95 2.87 12.31
C SER A 241 14.94 1.70 12.32
N ALA A 242 14.77 1.01 11.20
CA ALA A 242 13.91 -0.16 11.08
C ALA A 242 14.51 -1.39 11.80
N ILE A 243 15.83 -1.55 11.70
CA ILE A 243 16.66 -2.56 12.37
C ILE A 243 16.56 -2.37 13.88
N ASP A 244 16.78 -1.16 14.37
CA ASP A 244 16.74 -0.85 15.80
C ASP A 244 15.35 -1.12 16.39
N ASN A 245 14.30 -0.70 15.68
CA ASN A 245 12.92 -0.95 16.10
C ASN A 245 12.50 -2.43 15.99
N PHE A 246 12.98 -3.17 14.98
CA PHE A 246 12.72 -4.61 14.86
C PHE A 246 13.42 -5.39 15.97
N ASN A 247 14.69 -5.07 16.22
CA ASN A 247 15.49 -5.66 17.30
C ASN A 247 14.84 -5.36 18.65
N GLN A 248 14.37 -4.13 18.88
CA GLN A 248 13.61 -3.79 20.07
C GLN A 248 12.38 -4.68 20.23
N ARG A 249 11.59 -4.91 19.17
CA ARG A 249 10.40 -5.78 19.23
C ARG A 249 10.73 -7.25 19.48
N VAL A 250 11.77 -7.79 18.86
CA VAL A 250 12.21 -9.17 19.10
C VAL A 250 12.69 -9.31 20.53
N ASN A 251 13.45 -8.35 21.03
CA ASN A 251 13.94 -8.32 22.40
C ASN A 251 12.78 -8.17 23.39
N GLU A 252 11.82 -7.28 23.15
CA GLU A 252 10.62 -7.11 23.99
C GLU A 252 9.81 -8.42 24.05
N ARG A 253 9.52 -9.05 22.91
CA ARG A 253 8.81 -10.34 22.89
C ARG A 253 9.60 -11.46 23.58
N HIS A 254 10.91 -11.46 23.42
CA HIS A 254 11.78 -12.46 24.05
C HIS A 254 11.80 -12.28 25.57
N VAL A 255 11.97 -11.05 26.04
CA VAL A 255 11.87 -10.68 27.46
C VAL A 255 10.49 -11.06 28.00
N GLU A 256 9.40 -10.69 27.32
CA GLU A 256 8.04 -11.05 27.72
C GLU A 256 7.81 -12.57 27.82
N SER A 257 8.43 -13.35 26.93
CA SER A 257 8.35 -14.81 26.94
C SER A 257 9.16 -15.46 28.08
N MET A 258 10.17 -14.76 28.59
CA MET A 258 11.00 -15.20 29.71
C MET A 258 10.43 -14.80 31.07
N LEU A 259 9.47 -13.89 31.12
CA LEU A 259 8.88 -13.41 32.38
C LEU A 259 7.90 -14.41 32.98
N THR A 260 8.11 -14.72 34.26
CA THR A 260 7.13 -15.43 35.09
C THR A 260 5.86 -14.59 35.27
N PRO A 261 4.69 -15.21 35.58
CA PRO A 261 3.43 -14.48 35.75
C PRO A 261 3.53 -13.34 36.80
N SER A 262 4.28 -13.55 37.88
CA SER A 262 4.53 -12.55 38.92
C SER A 262 5.38 -11.37 38.44
N GLU A 263 6.37 -11.62 37.59
CA GLU A 263 7.23 -10.57 37.03
C GLU A 263 6.50 -9.78 35.95
N ARG A 264 5.62 -10.44 35.18
CA ARG A 264 4.75 -9.78 34.19
C ARG A 264 3.80 -8.77 34.86
N ASP A 265 3.21 -9.15 36.00
CA ASP A 265 2.38 -8.26 36.81
C ASP A 265 3.18 -7.12 37.46
N ALA A 266 4.45 -7.36 37.81
CA ALA A 266 5.34 -6.32 38.34
C ALA A 266 5.74 -5.32 37.24
N LEU A 267 6.01 -5.79 36.03
CA LEU A 267 6.36 -4.95 34.87
C LEU A 267 5.16 -4.08 34.43
N ALA A 268 3.94 -4.65 34.48
CA ALA A 268 2.71 -3.89 34.26
C ALA A 268 2.51 -2.77 35.30
N LYS A 269 3.00 -2.93 36.53
CA LYS A 269 2.95 -1.91 37.60
C LYS A 269 4.07 -0.87 37.51
N LEU A 270 5.19 -1.20 36.86
CA LEU A 270 6.35 -0.32 36.66
C LEU A 270 6.22 0.54 35.39
N ALA A 271 5.31 0.20 34.47
CA ALA A 271 5.01 1.03 33.32
C ALA A 271 4.60 2.45 33.79
N PRO A 272 5.19 3.52 33.25
CA PRO A 272 4.92 4.87 33.73
C PRO A 272 3.42 5.16 33.60
N PRO A 273 2.80 5.83 34.59
CA PRO A 273 1.40 6.20 34.49
C PRO A 273 1.20 7.01 33.21
N LYS A 274 0.27 6.59 32.35
CA LYS A 274 -0.17 7.38 31.20
C LYS A 274 -0.46 8.78 31.73
N LYS A 275 0.31 9.78 31.28
CA LYS A 275 0.14 11.17 31.68
C LYS A 275 -1.31 11.56 31.47
N THR A 276 -2.08 11.64 32.55
CA THR A 276 -3.37 12.33 32.53
C THR A 276 -3.07 13.77 32.13
N LYS A 277 -3.70 14.24 31.06
CA LYS A 277 -3.56 15.62 30.57
C LYS A 277 -3.86 16.56 31.74
N THR A 278 -2.83 17.19 32.29
CA THR A 278 -3.00 18.23 33.31
C THR A 278 -3.66 19.44 32.65
N ALA A 279 -4.72 19.92 33.28
CA ALA A 279 -5.45 21.09 32.86
C ALA A 279 -4.55 22.34 32.81
N GLY A 280 -4.65 23.09 31.72
CA GLY A 280 -4.44 24.54 31.67
C GLY A 280 -3.08 25.08 32.13
N GLY A 281 -2.00 24.81 31.37
CA GLY A 281 -0.80 25.64 31.45
C GLY A 281 -1.06 27.02 30.84
N LYS A 282 -1.09 28.09 31.64
CA LYS A 282 -1.17 29.47 31.15
C LYS A 282 0.05 29.80 30.28
N VAL A 283 -0.15 29.90 28.97
CA VAL A 283 0.82 30.45 28.02
C VAL A 283 1.07 31.91 28.40
N ARG A 284 2.31 32.25 28.78
CA ARG A 284 2.72 33.65 28.94
C ARG A 284 3.12 34.19 27.56
N PRO A 285 2.49 35.26 27.05
CA PRO A 285 2.90 35.84 25.79
C PRO A 285 4.28 36.49 25.93
N LEU A 286 5.20 36.14 25.03
CA LEU A 286 6.45 36.87 24.83
C LEU A 286 6.11 38.23 24.22
N ARG A 287 6.47 39.32 24.92
CA ARG A 287 6.39 40.67 24.36
C ARG A 287 7.45 40.79 23.25
N PRO A 288 7.09 41.24 22.04
CA PRO A 288 8.07 41.49 21.00
C PRO A 288 8.84 42.76 21.38
N GLY A 289 10.06 42.60 21.89
CA GLY A 289 11.03 43.68 22.05
C GLY A 289 11.77 43.90 20.75
N ALA A 290 11.79 45.14 20.27
CA ALA A 290 12.47 45.54 19.04
C ALA A 290 13.94 45.12 19.06
N ALA A 291 14.35 44.34 18.05
CA ALA A 291 15.72 43.86 17.89
C ALA A 291 16.65 45.00 17.48
N THR A 292 17.18 45.75 18.45
CA THR A 292 18.33 46.62 18.22
C THR A 292 19.63 45.80 18.24
N LYS A 293 20.51 46.09 17.28
CA LYS A 293 21.76 45.35 16.99
C LYS A 293 22.68 45.15 18.20
N GLN A 294 22.62 46.07 19.18
CA GLN A 294 23.36 45.98 20.44
C GLN A 294 22.88 44.83 21.34
N ALA A 295 21.56 44.56 21.39
CA ALA A 295 21.01 43.48 22.22
C ALA A 295 21.36 42.08 21.70
N LEU A 296 21.65 41.95 20.40
CA LEU A 296 22.15 40.69 19.82
C LEU A 296 23.64 40.45 20.11
N LEU A 297 24.44 41.53 20.24
CA LEU A 297 25.85 41.41 20.57
C LEU A 297 26.04 41.03 22.05
N ASP A 298 25.26 41.62 22.95
CA ASP A 298 25.30 41.27 24.39
C ASP A 298 24.87 39.82 24.65
N ALA A 299 23.92 39.29 23.87
CA ALA A 299 23.49 37.89 23.97
C ALA A 299 24.58 36.91 23.49
N PHE A 300 25.39 37.29 22.50
CA PHE A 300 26.49 36.47 22.00
C PHE A 300 27.67 36.42 23.00
N GLU A 301 27.96 37.52 23.70
CA GLU A 301 29.02 37.55 24.72
C GLU A 301 28.70 36.70 25.95
N HIS A 302 27.41 36.51 26.28
CA HIS A 302 27.00 35.64 27.37
C HIS A 302 27.10 34.15 27.03
N VAL A 303 26.83 33.75 25.78
CA VAL A 303 26.94 32.34 25.35
C VAL A 303 28.41 31.89 25.27
N ALA A 304 29.34 32.81 25.02
CA ALA A 304 30.77 32.51 24.96
C ALA A 304 31.44 32.29 26.34
N LYS A 305 30.75 32.59 27.45
CA LYS A 305 31.26 32.39 28.82
C LYS A 305 30.81 31.09 29.48
N ASP A 306 29.85 30.38 28.86
CA ASP A 306 29.33 29.09 29.35
C ASP A 306 29.80 27.90 28.48
N LEU A 307 30.91 28.08 27.75
CA LEU A 307 31.74 27.05 27.10
C LEU A 307 33.14 27.05 27.72
#